data_AF-A0A2R6PC16-F1
#
_entry.id   AF-A0A2R6PC16-F1
#
_cell.length_a   1.000
_cell.length_b   1.000
_cell.length_c   1.000
_cell.angle_alpha   90.00
_cell.angle_beta   90.00
_cell.angle_gamma   90.00
#
_symmetry.space_group_name_H-M   'P 1'
#
loop_
_entity.id
_entity.type
_entity.pdbx_description
1 polymer ?
#
loop_
_entity_poly.entity_id
_entity_poly.type
_entity_poly.pdbx_seq_one_letter_code
_entity_poly.pdbx_strand_id
1 'polypeptide(L)'
;MAIFKRNRGRDNAEDNGGETTAKKEKGSWKKPANTAFKQQRLKAWQPILTPKTVLPTLLVIAIIFAPIGGLLIWGSGLVTEITLDYTTCENQQPSASNTSLSLFNVPNYNYRLRSGHTNAPVSTPQFAFVDRSSDSSVDVSQQKQCIVQFDVPYDLDHTVLLYYKLTNFFQNHRRYVKSIDMNQLKGDFVSPSDLNKGDCKPITTINGKAVYPCGLIANSVFNDTYSNLTLATGGSTLYQWSEKGIAWPGEADKYAVTPDYNIDDIVPPPNWADRFPGGVYNSSQPPPNLKEDEHFQNWMRTAGLPTFTKLWGRNDNDNLLQGRYQITVNLNFPVQSYHGTKSIVISTVSWIGGKNPFLGWAYVASAALFVALTIFGTILHMIKPRKLGDMSLLSWNR
;
A
#
# COMPACT_ATOMS: atom_id res chain seq x y z
N MET A 1 -0.92 29.58 22.14
CA MET A 1 -1.20 30.97 22.59
C MET A 1 -1.61 30.91 24.05
N ALA A 2 -0.74 31.35 24.97
CA ALA A 2 -1.14 31.76 26.32
C ALA A 2 -0.04 32.69 26.84
N ILE A 3 -0.45 33.94 27.04
CA ILE A 3 0.38 35.13 27.26
C ILE A 3 0.67 35.25 28.77
N PHE A 4 1.94 35.40 29.14
CA PHE A 4 2.35 35.69 30.52
C PHE A 4 1.94 37.12 30.89
N LYS A 5 0.94 37.27 31.77
CA LYS A 5 0.64 38.51 32.49
C LYS A 5 1.60 38.64 33.68
N ARG A 6 2.49 39.63 33.62
CA ARG A 6 3.35 40.06 34.72
C ARG A 6 2.65 41.16 35.51
N ASN A 7 2.17 40.84 36.71
CA ASN A 7 1.57 41.84 37.60
C ASN A 7 2.69 42.62 38.31
N ARG A 8 2.51 43.95 38.40
CA ARG A 8 3.48 44.91 38.95
C ARG A 8 2.77 45.68 40.07
N GLY A 9 3.18 45.46 41.31
CA GLY A 9 2.94 46.33 42.48
C GLY A 9 4.20 46.18 43.33
N ARG A 10 5.07 47.18 43.54
CA ARG A 10 4.94 48.57 44.01
C ARG A 10 4.54 48.62 45.48
N ASP A 11 5.54 48.46 46.33
CA ASP A 11 5.59 49.09 47.65
C ASP A 11 6.72 50.12 47.63
N ASN A 12 6.34 51.38 47.88
CA ASN A 12 7.24 52.50 48.12
C ASN A 12 7.64 52.47 49.60
N ALA A 13 8.91 52.72 49.90
CA ALA A 13 9.31 53.42 51.11
C ALA A 13 10.64 54.13 50.84
N GLU A 14 10.59 55.45 51.00
CA GLU A 14 11.69 56.41 50.89
C GLU A 14 12.78 56.13 51.93
N ASP A 15 14.05 56.29 51.57
CA ASP A 15 14.92 57.22 52.30
C ASP A 15 16.09 57.66 51.41
N ASN A 16 16.44 58.93 51.51
CA ASN A 16 17.23 59.72 50.57
C ASN A 16 18.55 60.14 51.25
N GLY A 17 19.64 60.15 50.48
CA GLY A 17 20.70 61.14 50.67
C GLY A 17 21.93 60.73 51.48
N GLY A 18 23.02 60.41 50.77
CA GLY A 18 24.34 60.26 51.35
C GLY A 18 25.36 59.83 50.28
N GLU A 19 25.71 60.76 49.39
CA GLU A 19 26.66 60.55 48.30
C GLU A 19 28.08 60.39 48.86
N THR A 20 28.57 59.16 48.92
CA THR A 20 30.01 58.85 48.92
C THR A 20 30.25 57.78 47.88
N THR A 21 31.16 58.08 46.96
CA THR A 21 31.68 57.18 45.93
C THR A 21 32.34 55.96 46.55
N ALA A 22 31.55 54.95 46.90
CA ALA A 22 32.05 53.62 47.18
C ALA A 22 32.16 52.86 45.84
N LYS A 23 33.40 52.57 45.44
CA LYS A 23 33.72 51.65 44.35
C LYS A 23 32.77 50.45 44.43
N LYS A 24 31.93 50.24 43.41
CA LYS A 24 31.22 48.97 43.21
C LYS A 24 32.26 47.88 43.14
N GLU A 25 32.51 47.19 44.24
CA GLU A 25 33.11 45.87 44.19
C GLU A 25 32.21 45.03 43.28
N LYS A 26 32.76 44.64 42.13
CA LYS A 26 32.24 43.57 41.29
C LYS A 26 32.34 42.27 42.09
N GLY A 27 31.45 42.08 43.05
CA GLY A 27 31.13 40.78 43.61
C GLY A 27 30.41 39.97 42.54
N SER A 28 31.19 39.33 41.67
CA SER A 28 30.72 38.35 40.70
C SER A 28 30.10 37.18 41.48
N TRP A 29 28.80 37.25 41.79
CA TRP A 29 28.12 36.09 42.36
C TRP A 29 27.89 35.10 41.22
N LYS A 30 28.91 34.29 40.92
CA LYS A 30 28.87 33.17 39.95
C LYS A 30 28.00 32.01 40.44
N LYS A 31 26.97 32.28 41.26
CA LYS A 31 26.10 31.23 41.79
C LYS A 31 25.04 30.91 40.73
N PRO A 32 24.95 29.66 40.26
CA PRO A 32 23.90 29.27 39.32
C PRO A 32 22.53 29.47 39.96
N ALA A 33 21.54 29.85 39.14
CA ALA A 33 20.19 30.10 39.65
C ALA A 33 19.60 28.84 40.29
N ASN A 34 18.95 29.00 41.44
CA ASN A 34 18.35 27.92 42.22
C ASN A 34 16.94 27.58 41.69
N THR A 35 16.86 27.09 40.45
CA THR A 35 15.61 26.63 39.85
C THR A 35 15.61 25.11 39.71
N ALA A 36 14.44 24.47 39.79
CA ALA A 36 14.31 23.01 39.65
C ALA A 36 14.95 22.48 38.36
N PHE A 37 14.88 23.24 37.27
CA PHE A 37 15.53 22.92 36.00
C PHE A 37 17.06 22.98 36.09
N LYS A 38 17.64 24.11 36.53
CA LYS A 38 19.10 24.29 36.59
C LYS A 38 19.77 23.41 37.65
N GLN A 39 19.03 23.02 38.68
CA GLN A 39 19.50 22.17 39.77
C GLN A 39 19.17 20.69 39.57
N GLN A 40 18.59 20.30 38.41
CA GLN A 40 18.21 18.92 38.10
C GLN A 40 17.24 18.29 39.13
N ARG A 41 16.37 19.11 39.72
CA ARG A 41 15.33 18.71 40.68
C ARG A 41 13.93 18.80 40.07
N LEU A 42 13.84 18.55 38.76
CA LEU A 42 12.55 18.45 38.09
C LEU A 42 11.76 17.28 38.69
N LYS A 43 10.43 17.43 38.75
CA LYS A 43 9.55 16.34 39.14
C LYS A 43 9.74 15.19 38.15
N ALA A 44 10.30 14.09 38.61
CA ALA A 44 10.56 12.90 37.82
C ALA A 44 9.86 11.71 38.45
N TRP A 45 9.42 10.79 37.61
CA TRP A 45 8.95 9.47 38.03
C TRP A 45 10.01 8.44 37.64
N GLN A 46 10.49 7.68 38.62
CA GLN A 46 11.49 6.64 38.41
C GLN A 46 10.82 5.27 38.60
N PRO A 47 10.41 4.59 37.52
CA PRO A 47 9.77 3.29 37.63
C PRO A 47 10.80 2.25 38.07
N ILE A 48 10.70 1.80 39.32
CA ILE A 48 11.46 0.65 39.80
C ILE A 48 10.71 -0.61 39.39
N LEU A 49 11.35 -1.43 38.55
CA LEU A 49 10.80 -2.70 38.09
C LEU A 49 10.85 -3.71 39.24
N THR A 50 9.72 -3.89 39.92
CA THR A 50 9.56 -4.90 40.97
C THR A 50 8.70 -6.06 40.46
N PRO A 51 8.84 -7.30 40.96
CA PRO A 51 7.96 -8.40 40.57
C PRO A 51 6.48 -8.08 40.77
N LYS A 52 6.14 -7.30 41.82
CA LYS A 52 4.78 -6.86 42.13
C LYS A 52 4.19 -5.89 41.09
N THR A 53 5.02 -5.19 40.33
CA THR A 53 4.57 -4.29 39.26
C THR A 53 4.67 -4.96 37.89
N VAL A 54 5.79 -5.62 37.60
CA VAL A 54 6.07 -6.20 36.28
C VAL A 54 5.16 -7.38 35.96
N LEU A 55 4.99 -8.35 36.87
CA LEU A 55 4.22 -9.56 36.58
C LEU A 55 2.73 -9.26 36.30
N PRO A 56 2.04 -8.42 37.10
CA PRO A 56 0.68 -8.01 36.76
C PRO A 56 0.60 -7.22 35.45
N THR A 57 1.57 -6.34 35.15
CA THR A 57 1.58 -5.60 33.89
C THR A 57 1.70 -6.52 32.68
N LEU A 58 2.59 -7.52 32.73
CA LEU A 58 2.72 -8.52 31.65
C LEU A 58 1.43 -9.32 31.46
N LEU A 59 0.79 -9.73 32.56
CA LEU A 59 -0.48 -10.45 32.51
C LEU A 59 -1.61 -9.59 31.91
N VAL A 60 -1.70 -8.32 32.30
CA VAL A 60 -2.70 -7.38 31.75
C VAL A 60 -2.50 -7.20 30.25
N ILE A 61 -1.25 -7.01 29.79
CA ILE A 61 -0.95 -6.90 28.35
C ILE A 61 -1.37 -8.18 27.62
N ALA A 62 -1.10 -9.36 28.19
CA ALA A 62 -1.50 -10.63 27.58
C ALA A 62 -3.03 -10.78 27.47
N ILE A 63 -3.77 -10.41 28.52
CA ILE A 63 -5.24 -10.44 28.56
C ILE A 63 -5.85 -9.49 27.51
N ILE A 64 -5.18 -8.38 27.20
CA ILE A 64 -5.62 -7.45 26.15
C ILE A 64 -5.24 -7.98 24.75
N PHE A 65 -4.04 -8.51 24.59
CA PHE A 65 -3.52 -8.94 23.29
C PHE A 65 -4.21 -10.20 22.75
N ALA A 66 -4.58 -11.15 23.62
CA ALA A 66 -5.26 -12.38 23.22
C ALA A 66 -6.61 -12.14 22.50
N PRO A 67 -7.58 -11.38 23.04
CA PRO A 67 -8.85 -11.11 22.36
C PRO A 67 -8.66 -10.27 21.11
N ILE A 68 -7.74 -9.29 21.10
CA ILE A 68 -7.40 -8.53 19.89
C ILE A 68 -6.87 -9.49 18.81
N GLY A 69 -5.93 -10.37 19.15
CA GLY A 69 -5.39 -11.37 18.21
C GLY A 69 -6.48 -12.30 17.66
N GLY A 70 -7.35 -12.81 18.52
CA GLY A 70 -8.49 -13.65 18.10
C GLY A 70 -9.45 -12.92 17.16
N LEU A 71 -9.79 -11.66 17.46
CA LEU A 71 -10.66 -10.83 16.64
C LEU A 71 -10.05 -10.52 15.27
N LEU A 72 -8.73 -10.28 15.19
CA LEU A 72 -8.01 -10.06 13.93
C LEU A 72 -7.96 -11.34 13.08
N ILE A 73 -7.71 -12.51 13.69
CA ILE A 73 -7.75 -13.82 13.00
C ILE A 73 -9.15 -14.08 12.45
N TRP A 74 -10.18 -13.85 13.27
CA TRP A 74 -11.56 -14.00 12.84
C TRP A 74 -11.91 -13.07 11.68
N GLY A 75 -11.55 -11.78 11.76
CA GLY A 75 -11.76 -10.82 10.67
C GLY A 75 -11.09 -11.26 9.37
N SER A 76 -9.83 -11.72 9.43
CA SER A 76 -9.15 -12.28 8.25
C SER A 76 -9.83 -13.56 7.73
N GLY A 77 -10.47 -14.35 8.59
CA GLY A 77 -11.19 -15.57 8.22
C GLY A 77 -12.49 -15.31 7.45
N LEU A 78 -13.03 -14.09 7.51
CA LEU A 78 -14.24 -13.70 6.77
C LEU A 78 -13.98 -13.45 5.28
N VAL A 79 -12.73 -13.25 4.89
CA VAL A 79 -12.35 -12.87 3.53
C VAL A 79 -12.16 -14.09 2.63
N THR A 80 -12.66 -13.97 1.39
CA THR A 80 -12.41 -14.89 0.28
C THR A 80 -11.39 -14.26 -0.66
N GLU A 81 -10.41 -15.02 -1.13
CA GLU A 81 -9.43 -14.58 -2.13
C GLU A 81 -9.21 -15.70 -3.15
N ILE A 82 -9.45 -15.40 -4.43
CA ILE A 82 -9.27 -16.30 -5.57
C ILE A 82 -8.14 -15.72 -6.42
N THR A 83 -7.02 -16.42 -6.55
CA THR A 83 -5.86 -16.00 -7.36
C THR A 83 -5.68 -16.95 -8.54
N LEU A 84 -5.64 -16.41 -9.77
CA LEU A 84 -5.49 -17.18 -11.00
C LEU A 84 -4.32 -16.62 -11.81
N ASP A 85 -3.27 -17.42 -11.98
CA ASP A 85 -2.08 -17.03 -12.74
C ASP A 85 -2.31 -17.25 -14.25
N TYR A 86 -2.25 -16.18 -15.02
CA TYR A 86 -2.45 -16.22 -16.47
C TYR A 86 -1.15 -15.91 -17.25
N THR A 87 0.01 -15.93 -16.59
CA THR A 87 1.32 -15.59 -17.17
C THR A 87 1.63 -16.41 -18.42
N THR A 88 1.37 -17.71 -18.39
CA THR A 88 1.72 -18.65 -19.46
C THR A 88 0.60 -18.86 -20.49
N CYS A 89 -0.42 -17.99 -20.48
CA CYS A 89 -1.57 -18.13 -21.38
C CYS A 89 -1.15 -17.94 -22.83
N GLU A 90 -0.36 -16.91 -23.11
CA GLU A 90 0.17 -16.63 -24.46
C GLU A 90 1.09 -17.73 -25.02
N ASN A 91 1.55 -18.66 -24.17
CA ASN A 91 2.38 -19.80 -24.59
C ASN A 91 1.54 -21.02 -25.03
N GLN A 92 0.22 -21.00 -24.82
CA GLN A 92 -0.67 -22.10 -25.21
C GLN A 92 -1.02 -22.04 -26.70
N GLN A 93 -1.49 -23.15 -27.25
CA GLN A 93 -1.96 -23.17 -28.63
C GLN A 93 -3.16 -22.23 -28.81
N PRO A 94 -3.11 -21.28 -29.77
CA PRO A 94 -4.21 -20.36 -30.02
C PRO A 94 -5.50 -21.10 -30.39
N SER A 95 -6.62 -20.66 -29.81
CA SER A 95 -7.97 -21.04 -30.20
C SER A 95 -8.32 -20.43 -31.55
N ALA A 96 -9.21 -21.09 -32.30
CA ALA A 96 -9.62 -20.63 -33.64
C ALA A 96 -10.48 -19.36 -33.58
N SER A 97 -11.27 -19.17 -32.53
CA SER A 97 -12.08 -17.97 -32.32
C SER A 97 -12.45 -17.80 -30.84
N ASN A 98 -13.08 -16.67 -30.50
CA ASN A 98 -13.68 -16.42 -29.19
C ASN A 98 -14.89 -17.33 -28.88
N THR A 99 -15.40 -18.10 -29.87
CA THR A 99 -16.55 -19.00 -29.71
C THR A 99 -16.16 -20.48 -29.68
N SER A 100 -15.00 -20.85 -30.23
CA SER A 100 -14.45 -22.21 -30.19
C SER A 100 -13.12 -22.26 -29.43
N LEU A 101 -13.23 -22.34 -28.10
CA LEU A 101 -12.09 -22.25 -27.19
C LEU A 101 -11.39 -23.60 -26.97
N SER A 102 -10.07 -23.62 -27.14
CA SER A 102 -9.17 -24.69 -26.68
C SER A 102 -8.78 -24.43 -25.22
N LEU A 103 -9.51 -25.06 -24.29
CA LEU A 103 -9.30 -24.87 -22.85
C LEU A 103 -8.12 -25.71 -22.33
N PHE A 104 -7.21 -25.06 -21.64
CA PHE A 104 -6.10 -25.66 -20.90
C PHE A 104 -6.29 -25.43 -19.41
N ASN A 105 -5.71 -26.28 -18.55
CA ASN A 105 -5.78 -26.07 -17.11
C ASN A 105 -4.78 -24.97 -16.70
N VAL A 106 -5.22 -24.08 -15.82
CA VAL A 106 -4.34 -23.06 -15.23
C VAL A 106 -3.34 -23.76 -14.30
N PRO A 107 -2.02 -23.61 -14.51
CA PRO A 107 -1.02 -24.38 -13.75
C PRO A 107 -0.92 -23.95 -12.29
N ASN A 108 -1.01 -22.64 -12.04
CA ASN A 108 -0.87 -22.06 -10.70
C ASN A 108 -2.12 -21.26 -10.35
N TYR A 109 -2.88 -21.74 -9.37
CA TYR A 109 -4.02 -21.02 -8.82
C TYR A 109 -4.14 -21.28 -7.32
N ASN A 110 -4.83 -20.38 -6.62
CA ASN A 110 -5.01 -20.49 -5.17
C ASN A 110 -6.39 -19.96 -4.76
N TYR A 111 -7.15 -20.78 -4.03
CA TYR A 111 -8.44 -20.42 -3.43
C TYR A 111 -8.29 -20.36 -1.92
N ARG A 112 -8.25 -19.16 -1.37
CA ARG A 112 -8.25 -18.94 0.08
C ARG A 112 -9.65 -18.53 0.51
N LEU A 113 -10.52 -19.52 0.68
CA LEU A 113 -11.95 -19.33 0.96
C LEU A 113 -12.23 -18.89 2.41
N ARG A 114 -13.37 -18.24 2.63
CA ARG A 114 -13.87 -17.87 3.97
C ARG A 114 -13.92 -19.10 4.88
N SER A 115 -13.64 -18.94 6.17
CA SER A 115 -13.52 -20.06 7.12
C SER A 115 -14.73 -21.01 7.11
N GLY A 116 -15.95 -20.49 6.95
CA GLY A 116 -17.18 -21.30 6.86
C GLY A 116 -17.34 -22.12 5.57
N HIS A 117 -16.56 -21.81 4.53
CA HIS A 117 -16.63 -22.44 3.21
C HIS A 117 -15.27 -23.00 2.75
N THR A 118 -14.36 -23.30 3.69
CA THR A 118 -12.99 -23.77 3.38
C THR A 118 -12.97 -25.02 2.50
N ASN A 119 -13.99 -25.87 2.60
CA ASN A 119 -14.10 -27.14 1.88
C ASN A 119 -15.09 -27.07 0.70
N ALA A 120 -15.49 -25.87 0.25
CA ALA A 120 -16.39 -25.76 -0.89
C ALA A 120 -15.74 -26.38 -2.14
N PRO A 121 -16.49 -27.14 -2.96
CA PRO A 121 -15.93 -27.80 -4.14
C PRO A 121 -15.52 -26.76 -5.17
N VAL A 122 -14.30 -26.89 -5.69
CA VAL A 122 -13.73 -26.03 -6.73
C VAL A 122 -13.18 -26.94 -7.83
N SER A 123 -13.68 -26.79 -9.05
CA SER A 123 -13.07 -27.46 -10.19
C SER A 123 -11.83 -26.70 -10.67
N THR A 124 -10.96 -27.39 -11.38
CA THR A 124 -9.73 -26.78 -11.91
C THR A 124 -10.07 -25.62 -12.85
N PRO A 125 -9.57 -24.39 -12.57
CA PRO A 125 -9.74 -23.27 -13.48
C PRO A 125 -9.00 -23.55 -14.79
N GLN A 126 -9.56 -23.00 -15.87
CA GLN A 126 -9.07 -23.20 -17.23
C GLN A 126 -8.85 -21.86 -17.92
N PHE A 127 -8.01 -21.86 -18.94
CA PHE A 127 -7.77 -20.70 -19.77
C PHE A 127 -7.59 -21.10 -21.24
N ALA A 128 -7.95 -20.20 -22.14
CA ALA A 128 -7.76 -20.34 -23.57
C ALA A 128 -7.07 -19.08 -24.12
N PHE A 129 -6.08 -19.27 -24.97
CA PHE A 129 -5.40 -18.18 -25.65
C PHE A 129 -6.05 -17.91 -27.00
N VAL A 130 -6.35 -16.66 -27.30
CA VAL A 130 -6.86 -16.23 -28.60
C VAL A 130 -5.91 -15.19 -29.16
N ASP A 131 -5.39 -15.46 -30.36
CA ASP A 131 -4.51 -14.55 -31.09
C ASP A 131 -5.23 -14.04 -32.35
N ARG A 132 -5.50 -12.74 -32.36
CA ARG A 132 -6.11 -11.99 -33.47
C ARG A 132 -5.15 -10.93 -34.02
N SER A 133 -3.85 -11.12 -33.83
CA SER A 133 -2.82 -10.21 -34.36
C SER A 133 -2.85 -10.05 -35.88
N SER A 134 -3.39 -11.04 -36.61
CA SER A 134 -3.57 -10.98 -38.06
C SER A 134 -4.81 -10.18 -38.50
N ASP A 135 -5.71 -9.84 -37.58
CA ASP A 135 -6.94 -9.11 -37.87
C ASP A 135 -6.74 -7.60 -37.66
N SER A 136 -6.52 -6.88 -38.77
CA SER A 136 -6.37 -5.42 -38.79
C SER A 136 -7.61 -4.64 -38.32
N SER A 137 -8.77 -5.28 -38.18
CA SER A 137 -9.98 -4.64 -37.65
C SER A 137 -10.04 -4.59 -36.12
N VAL A 138 -9.17 -5.37 -35.45
CA VAL A 138 -9.11 -5.46 -33.99
C VAL A 138 -8.09 -4.45 -33.46
N ASP A 139 -8.50 -3.70 -32.44
CA ASP A 139 -7.62 -2.77 -31.75
C ASP A 139 -6.37 -3.49 -31.21
N VAL A 140 -5.21 -2.85 -31.29
CA VAL A 140 -3.91 -3.43 -30.88
C VAL A 140 -3.97 -3.96 -29.45
N SER A 141 -4.69 -3.26 -28.56
CA SER A 141 -4.84 -3.66 -27.16
C SER A 141 -5.67 -4.92 -26.96
N GLN A 142 -6.34 -5.45 -27.99
CA GLN A 142 -7.23 -6.61 -27.93
C GLN A 142 -6.80 -7.77 -28.85
N GLN A 143 -5.64 -7.66 -29.48
CA GLN A 143 -5.13 -8.67 -30.41
C GLN A 143 -4.82 -9.99 -29.69
N LYS A 144 -4.19 -9.93 -28.52
CA LYS A 144 -3.86 -11.09 -27.70
C LYS A 144 -4.78 -11.15 -26.50
N GLN A 145 -5.61 -12.20 -26.42
CA GLN A 145 -6.56 -12.37 -25.34
C GLN A 145 -6.34 -13.69 -24.62
N CYS A 146 -6.49 -13.67 -23.31
CA CYS A 146 -6.58 -14.85 -22.47
C CYS A 146 -7.97 -14.93 -21.86
N ILE A 147 -8.73 -15.96 -22.22
CA ILE A 147 -10.06 -16.20 -21.68
C ILE A 147 -9.91 -17.16 -20.51
N VAL A 148 -10.15 -16.67 -19.29
CA VAL A 148 -9.98 -17.44 -18.06
C VAL A 148 -11.36 -17.85 -17.53
N GLN A 149 -11.56 -19.14 -17.30
CA GLN A 149 -12.74 -19.73 -16.70
C GLN A 149 -12.44 -20.27 -15.31
N PHE A 150 -13.23 -19.89 -14.33
CA PHE A 150 -13.00 -20.27 -12.93
C PHE A 150 -14.33 -20.37 -12.17
N ASP A 151 -14.32 -21.11 -11.06
CA ASP A 151 -15.51 -21.29 -10.25
C ASP A 151 -15.55 -20.27 -9.12
N VAL A 152 -16.70 -19.66 -8.91
CA VAL A 152 -17.07 -19.00 -7.66
C VAL A 152 -17.85 -20.05 -6.85
N PRO A 153 -17.27 -20.62 -5.79
CA PRO A 153 -17.80 -21.85 -5.17
C PRO A 153 -19.01 -21.64 -4.25
N TYR A 154 -19.31 -20.40 -3.87
CA TYR A 154 -20.49 -19.97 -3.10
C TYR A 154 -20.70 -18.47 -3.34
N ASP A 155 -21.89 -17.96 -3.00
CA ASP A 155 -22.23 -16.55 -3.16
C ASP A 155 -21.29 -15.65 -2.34
N LEU A 156 -20.61 -14.71 -3.01
CA LEU A 156 -19.83 -13.68 -2.37
C LEU A 156 -20.71 -12.45 -2.12
N ASP A 157 -20.76 -12.02 -0.86
CA ASP A 157 -21.43 -10.78 -0.46
C ASP A 157 -20.85 -9.58 -1.24
N HIS A 158 -21.69 -8.56 -1.47
CA HIS A 158 -21.34 -7.29 -2.12
C HIS A 158 -20.04 -6.67 -1.58
N THR A 159 -19.40 -5.83 -2.40
CA THR A 159 -18.00 -5.38 -2.22
C THR A 159 -17.00 -6.47 -2.63
N VAL A 160 -17.12 -6.89 -3.88
CA VAL A 160 -16.14 -7.75 -4.55
C VAL A 160 -15.15 -6.87 -5.29
N LEU A 161 -13.86 -7.14 -5.09
CA LEU A 161 -12.76 -6.37 -5.65
C LEU A 161 -11.96 -7.24 -6.61
N LEU A 162 -11.67 -6.69 -7.79
CA LEU A 162 -10.78 -7.26 -8.80
C LEU A 162 -9.44 -6.54 -8.74
N TYR A 163 -8.40 -7.28 -8.37
CA TYR A 163 -7.02 -6.84 -8.40
C TYR A 163 -6.24 -7.57 -9.49
N TYR A 164 -5.18 -6.94 -9.96
CA TYR A 164 -4.07 -7.66 -10.59
C TYR A 164 -2.92 -7.79 -9.60
N LYS A 165 -2.23 -8.92 -9.67
CA LYS A 165 -1.04 -9.23 -8.88
C LYS A 165 0.15 -9.34 -9.80
N LEU A 166 1.21 -8.60 -9.50
CA LEU A 166 2.50 -8.73 -10.15
C LEU A 166 3.51 -9.29 -9.16
N THR A 167 4.37 -10.17 -9.64
CA THR A 167 5.54 -10.66 -8.90
C THR A 167 6.83 -10.26 -9.59
N ASN A 168 7.91 -10.20 -8.82
CA ASN A 168 9.25 -9.85 -9.30
C ASN A 168 9.32 -8.49 -10.02
N PHE A 169 8.45 -7.54 -9.66
CA PHE A 169 8.44 -6.20 -10.25
C PHE A 169 8.79 -5.15 -9.19
N PHE A 170 9.97 -4.55 -9.28
CA PHE A 170 10.56 -3.75 -8.21
C PHE A 170 10.16 -2.27 -8.25
N GLN A 171 8.89 -1.95 -7.96
CA GLN A 171 8.46 -0.55 -7.82
C GLN A 171 9.20 0.20 -6.70
N ASN A 172 9.72 -0.52 -5.71
CA ASN A 172 10.44 0.03 -4.56
C ASN A 172 11.92 0.34 -4.86
N HIS A 173 12.41 0.11 -6.08
CA HIS A 173 13.78 0.44 -6.43
C HIS A 173 14.01 1.96 -6.33
N ARG A 174 15.10 2.39 -5.68
CA ARG A 174 15.37 3.82 -5.38
C ARG A 174 15.28 4.73 -6.60
N ARG A 175 15.80 4.30 -7.75
CA ARG A 175 15.74 5.07 -9.00
C ARG A 175 14.31 5.11 -9.58
N TYR A 176 13.56 4.02 -9.43
CA TYR A 176 12.20 3.92 -9.96
C TYR A 176 11.25 4.85 -9.20
N VAL A 177 11.24 4.78 -7.86
CA VAL A 177 10.38 5.61 -7.00
C VAL A 177 10.61 7.11 -7.20
N LYS A 178 11.85 7.51 -7.49
CA LYS A 178 12.19 8.91 -7.73
C LYS A 178 11.83 9.38 -9.14
N SER A 179 11.66 8.49 -10.09
CA SER A 179 11.56 8.85 -11.51
C SER A 179 10.15 9.33 -11.88
N ILE A 180 9.85 10.57 -11.46
CA ILE A 180 8.56 11.24 -11.59
C ILE A 180 8.76 12.75 -11.39
N ASP A 181 7.96 13.57 -12.08
CA ASP A 181 7.92 15.02 -11.87
C ASP A 181 6.49 15.42 -11.47
N MET A 182 6.33 15.92 -10.25
CA MET A 182 5.02 16.25 -9.71
C MET A 182 4.46 17.58 -10.24
N ASN A 183 5.31 18.51 -10.68
CA ASN A 183 4.85 19.77 -11.26
C ASN A 183 4.24 19.49 -12.62
N GLN A 184 4.90 18.64 -13.42
CA GLN A 184 4.37 18.17 -14.69
C GLN A 184 3.02 17.45 -14.52
N LEU A 185 2.88 16.56 -13.54
CA LEU A 185 1.62 15.86 -13.28
C LEU A 185 0.51 16.79 -12.79
N LYS A 186 0.83 17.81 -12.01
CA LYS A 186 -0.09 18.89 -11.62
C LYS A 186 -0.49 19.82 -12.75
N GLY A 187 0.09 19.63 -13.94
CA GLY A 187 -0.21 20.37 -15.15
C GLY A 187 0.66 21.60 -15.38
N ASP A 188 1.69 21.84 -14.57
CA ASP A 188 2.60 22.96 -14.78
C ASP A 188 3.52 22.69 -15.98
N PHE A 189 3.82 23.74 -16.75
CA PHE A 189 4.83 23.66 -17.81
C PHE A 189 6.22 23.46 -17.20
N VAL A 190 6.91 22.38 -17.59
CA VAL A 190 8.31 22.10 -17.21
C VAL A 190 9.16 21.98 -18.47
N SER A 191 10.22 22.80 -18.57
CA SER A 191 11.06 22.82 -19.77
C SER A 191 11.82 21.50 -19.96
N PRO A 192 12.14 21.10 -21.21
CA PRO A 192 12.99 19.94 -21.49
C PRO A 192 14.33 19.97 -20.74
N SER A 193 14.89 21.17 -20.53
CA SER A 193 16.16 21.34 -19.81
C SER A 193 16.04 21.10 -18.31
N ASP A 194 14.89 21.43 -17.72
CA ASP A 194 14.62 21.22 -16.30
C ASP A 194 14.28 19.75 -16.03
N LEU A 195 13.51 19.11 -16.92
CA LEU A 195 13.26 17.66 -16.87
C LEU A 195 14.57 16.86 -16.91
N ASN A 196 15.52 17.28 -17.74
CA ASN A 196 16.85 16.66 -17.84
C ASN A 196 17.72 16.87 -16.59
N LYS A 197 17.46 17.89 -15.77
CA LYS A 197 18.17 18.11 -14.50
C LYS A 197 17.46 17.45 -13.31
N GLY A 198 16.14 17.30 -13.42
CA GLY A 198 15.26 16.77 -12.37
C GLY A 198 15.30 15.25 -12.20
N ASP A 199 14.28 14.75 -11.51
CA ASP A 199 14.23 13.38 -11.02
C ASP A 199 13.63 12.38 -12.05
N CYS A 200 12.97 12.83 -13.12
CA CYS A 200 12.36 12.01 -14.18
C CYS A 200 13.34 11.15 -15.02
N LYS A 201 14.63 11.13 -14.68
CA LYS A 201 15.63 10.32 -15.39
C LYS A 201 15.32 8.81 -15.32
N PRO A 202 15.57 8.06 -16.41
CA PRO A 202 16.15 8.48 -17.68
C PRO A 202 15.12 8.99 -18.71
N ILE A 203 13.81 8.80 -18.48
CA ILE A 203 12.76 9.10 -19.46
C ILE A 203 12.31 10.56 -19.28
N THR A 204 13.03 11.47 -19.91
CA THR A 204 12.84 12.93 -19.74
C THR A 204 12.44 13.60 -21.05
N THR A 205 13.24 13.42 -22.11
CA THR A 205 13.05 14.07 -23.41
C THR A 205 13.37 13.13 -24.57
N ILE A 206 12.63 13.24 -25.68
CA ILE A 206 12.90 12.49 -26.93
C ILE A 206 12.91 13.51 -28.08
N ASN A 207 13.97 13.51 -28.91
CA ASN A 207 14.13 14.43 -30.04
C ASN A 207 13.93 15.92 -29.68
N GLY A 208 14.37 16.33 -28.49
CA GLY A 208 14.25 17.70 -27.99
C GLY A 208 12.87 18.06 -27.40
N LYS A 209 11.87 17.18 -27.54
CA LYS A 209 10.53 17.34 -26.95
C LYS A 209 10.46 16.73 -25.54
N ALA A 210 9.62 17.30 -24.69
CA ALA A 210 9.40 16.78 -23.34
C ALA A 210 8.57 15.49 -23.39
N VAL A 211 8.96 14.46 -22.63
CA VAL A 211 8.09 13.28 -22.45
C VAL A 211 7.01 13.65 -21.45
N TYR A 212 5.75 13.41 -21.79
CA TYR A 212 4.62 13.60 -20.91
C TYR A 212 3.75 12.35 -20.87
N PRO A 213 3.43 11.79 -19.68
CA PRO A 213 4.10 12.01 -18.40
C PRO A 213 5.52 11.43 -18.36
N CYS A 214 6.49 12.16 -17.81
CA CYS A 214 7.88 11.72 -17.73
C CYS A 214 8.12 10.67 -16.62
N GLY A 215 9.26 9.99 -16.71
CA GLY A 215 9.76 9.10 -15.68
C GLY A 215 9.43 7.62 -15.87
N LEU A 216 10.15 6.78 -15.13
CA LEU A 216 10.05 5.32 -15.21
C LEU A 216 8.69 4.81 -14.75
N ILE A 217 8.10 5.45 -13.72
CA ILE A 217 6.83 4.99 -13.14
C ILE A 217 5.73 5.06 -14.19
N ALA A 218 5.58 6.23 -14.82
CA ALA A 218 4.56 6.47 -15.82
C ALA A 218 4.83 5.70 -17.13
N ASN A 219 6.09 5.55 -17.52
CA ASN A 219 6.45 4.77 -18.70
C ASN A 219 6.02 3.29 -18.57
N SER A 220 6.20 2.66 -17.41
CA SER A 220 5.89 1.23 -17.23
C SER A 220 4.51 0.97 -16.63
N VAL A 221 3.50 1.80 -16.92
CA VAL A 221 2.12 1.57 -16.47
C VAL A 221 1.61 0.21 -16.93
N PHE A 222 1.00 -0.53 -16.00
CA PHE A 222 0.33 -1.79 -16.32
C PHE A 222 -0.87 -1.56 -17.24
N ASN A 223 -0.91 -2.27 -18.36
CA ASN A 223 -1.85 -2.03 -19.46
C ASN A 223 -2.62 -3.27 -19.93
N ASP A 224 -2.57 -4.40 -19.19
CA ASP A 224 -3.58 -5.44 -19.40
C ASP A 224 -4.95 -4.89 -18.98
N THR A 225 -5.99 -5.25 -19.72
CA THR A 225 -7.38 -4.85 -19.41
C THR A 225 -8.24 -6.08 -19.20
N TYR A 226 -9.25 -5.97 -18.35
CA TYR A 226 -10.14 -7.09 -18.01
C TYR A 226 -11.57 -6.81 -18.51
N SER A 227 -12.28 -7.85 -18.92
CA SER A 227 -13.72 -7.75 -19.17
C SER A 227 -14.52 -7.87 -17.87
N ASN A 228 -15.81 -7.55 -17.95
CA ASN A 228 -16.80 -7.99 -16.97
C ASN A 228 -16.87 -9.52 -16.90
N LEU A 229 -17.39 -10.06 -15.78
CA LEU A 229 -17.57 -11.51 -15.66
C LEU A 229 -18.87 -11.94 -16.34
N THR A 230 -18.82 -13.03 -17.07
CA THR A 230 -19.99 -13.69 -17.66
C THR A 230 -20.05 -15.14 -17.21
N LEU A 231 -21.25 -15.71 -17.08
CA LEU A 231 -21.37 -17.14 -16.78
C LEU A 231 -20.98 -17.98 -17.99
N ALA A 232 -20.14 -19.00 -17.78
CA ALA A 232 -19.64 -19.88 -18.84
C ALA A 232 -20.76 -20.76 -19.45
N THR A 233 -21.80 -21.06 -18.67
CA THR A 233 -22.95 -21.87 -19.10
C THR A 233 -24.20 -21.01 -19.32
N GLY A 234 -24.34 -20.43 -20.51
CA GLY A 234 -25.64 -20.05 -21.11
C GLY A 234 -26.50 -18.98 -20.42
N GLY A 235 -26.03 -18.33 -19.36
CA GLY A 235 -26.74 -17.24 -18.69
C GLY A 235 -26.21 -15.87 -19.13
N SER A 236 -27.10 -14.97 -19.57
CA SER A 236 -26.81 -13.56 -19.86
C SER A 236 -26.54 -12.69 -18.62
N THR A 237 -26.34 -13.32 -17.46
CA THR A 237 -25.99 -12.65 -16.21
C THR A 237 -24.56 -12.14 -16.28
N LEU A 238 -24.47 -10.83 -16.48
CA LEU A 238 -23.25 -10.05 -16.54
C LEU A 238 -22.96 -9.48 -15.15
N TYR A 239 -21.80 -9.78 -14.58
CA TYR A 239 -21.31 -9.11 -13.38
C TYR A 239 -20.40 -7.95 -13.79
N GLN A 240 -20.90 -6.73 -13.65
CA GLN A 240 -20.22 -5.53 -14.10
C GLN A 240 -19.24 -5.01 -13.05
N TRP A 241 -18.01 -4.71 -13.47
CA TRP A 241 -17.04 -4.00 -12.65
C TRP A 241 -17.21 -2.49 -12.82
N SER A 242 -17.06 -1.75 -11.71
CA SER A 242 -16.79 -0.32 -11.72
C SER A 242 -15.29 -0.08 -11.73
N GLU A 243 -14.80 0.66 -12.72
CA GLU A 243 -13.42 1.18 -12.80
C GLU A 243 -13.29 2.55 -12.08
N LYS A 244 -14.36 3.01 -11.43
CA LYS A 244 -14.39 4.23 -10.60
C LYS A 244 -14.43 3.89 -9.12
N GLY A 245 -13.85 4.77 -8.31
CA GLY A 245 -13.72 4.57 -6.86
C GLY A 245 -12.67 3.52 -6.48
N ILE A 246 -11.70 3.28 -7.37
CA ILE A 246 -10.57 2.37 -7.16
C ILE A 246 -9.32 3.11 -6.65
N ALA A 247 -9.23 4.43 -6.87
CA ALA A 247 -8.18 5.28 -6.30
C ALA A 247 -8.59 5.89 -4.95
N TRP A 248 -7.60 6.36 -4.18
CA TRP A 248 -7.86 7.00 -2.90
C TRP A 248 -8.52 8.38 -3.09
N PRO A 249 -9.47 8.77 -2.22
CA PRO A 249 -10.02 10.12 -2.25
C PRO A 249 -8.90 11.17 -2.13
N GLY A 250 -8.92 12.17 -3.01
CA GLY A 250 -7.90 13.22 -3.10
C GLY A 250 -6.64 12.84 -3.88
N GLU A 251 -6.48 11.60 -4.34
CA GLU A 251 -5.34 11.23 -5.20
C GLU A 251 -5.41 11.96 -6.55
N ALA A 252 -6.61 12.14 -7.09
CA ALA A 252 -6.89 12.89 -8.30
C ALA A 252 -6.41 14.36 -8.24
N ASP A 253 -6.28 14.96 -7.06
CA ASP A 253 -5.83 16.37 -6.92
C ASP A 253 -4.35 16.57 -7.22
N LYS A 254 -3.58 15.48 -7.34
CA LYS A 254 -2.18 15.52 -7.77
C LYS A 254 -2.02 15.59 -9.30
N TYR A 255 -3.12 15.43 -10.04
CA TYR A 255 -3.11 15.31 -11.49
C TYR A 255 -3.98 16.42 -12.11
N ALA A 256 -3.46 17.05 -13.16
CA ALA A 256 -4.25 17.95 -13.99
C ALA A 256 -5.09 17.18 -15.03
N VAL A 257 -6.16 17.83 -15.48
CA VAL A 257 -6.99 17.34 -16.59
C VAL A 257 -6.24 17.48 -17.91
N THR A 258 -5.65 18.64 -18.15
CA THR A 258 -4.80 18.95 -19.30
C THR A 258 -3.54 19.65 -18.80
N PRO A 259 -2.35 19.25 -19.27
CA PRO A 259 -1.12 19.92 -18.86
C PRO A 259 -0.93 21.23 -19.64
N ASP A 260 -0.22 22.19 -19.06
CA ASP A 260 0.11 23.50 -19.67
C ASP A 260 1.24 23.37 -20.71
N TYR A 261 1.10 22.43 -21.63
CA TYR A 261 2.00 22.21 -22.75
C TYR A 261 1.23 22.39 -24.06
N ASN A 262 1.91 22.93 -25.08
CA ASN A 262 1.43 22.74 -26.44
C ASN A 262 1.64 21.28 -26.83
N ILE A 263 0.65 20.71 -27.53
CA ILE A 263 0.67 19.30 -27.97
C ILE A 263 1.93 18.99 -28.79
N ASP A 264 2.41 19.96 -29.59
CA ASP A 264 3.60 19.80 -30.42
C ASP A 264 4.91 19.74 -29.63
N ASP A 265 4.94 20.23 -28.39
CA ASP A 265 6.14 20.29 -27.54
C ASP A 265 6.32 19.02 -26.69
N ILE A 266 5.33 18.12 -26.70
CA ILE A 266 5.32 16.90 -25.88
C ILE A 266 5.20 15.64 -26.72
N VAL A 267 5.67 14.54 -26.14
CA VAL A 267 5.59 13.20 -26.72
C VAL A 267 5.24 12.17 -25.64
N PRO A 268 4.55 11.08 -26.00
CA PRO A 268 4.25 9.99 -25.08
C PRO A 268 5.53 9.26 -24.62
N PRO A 269 5.49 8.57 -23.47
CA PRO A 269 6.55 7.67 -23.04
C PRO A 269 6.81 6.55 -24.06
N PRO A 270 8.05 6.04 -24.17
CA PRO A 270 8.39 5.00 -25.15
C PRO A 270 7.51 3.75 -25.11
N ASN A 271 7.14 3.27 -23.91
CA ASN A 271 6.32 2.07 -23.78
C ASN A 271 4.83 2.32 -24.05
N TRP A 272 4.45 3.55 -24.38
CA TRP A 272 3.08 3.90 -24.79
C TRP A 272 2.93 3.94 -26.32
N ALA A 273 3.95 3.50 -27.07
CA ALA A 273 3.97 3.54 -28.53
C ALA A 273 2.78 2.84 -29.19
N ASP A 274 2.29 1.73 -28.64
CA ASP A 274 1.12 1.02 -29.18
C ASP A 274 -0.19 1.76 -28.90
N ARG A 275 -0.26 2.52 -27.80
CA ARG A 275 -1.41 3.38 -27.46
C ARG A 275 -1.43 4.66 -28.30
N PHE A 276 -0.25 5.18 -28.64
CA PHE A 276 -0.05 6.40 -29.41
C PHE A 276 0.84 6.10 -30.62
N PRO A 277 0.26 5.51 -31.70
CA PRO A 277 1.01 5.12 -32.88
C PRO A 277 1.73 6.32 -33.50
N GLY A 278 3.00 6.14 -33.85
CA GLY A 278 3.86 7.22 -34.34
C GLY A 278 4.52 8.05 -33.24
N GLY A 279 4.24 7.77 -31.95
CA GLY A 279 4.96 8.37 -30.83
C GLY A 279 4.73 9.88 -30.68
N VAL A 280 3.55 10.36 -31.06
CA VAL A 280 3.16 11.77 -31.01
C VAL A 280 1.77 11.94 -30.41
N TYR A 281 1.59 13.03 -29.68
CA TYR A 281 0.25 13.51 -29.35
C TYR A 281 -0.27 14.40 -30.48
N ASN A 282 -1.56 14.35 -30.77
CA ASN A 282 -2.21 15.20 -31.76
C ASN A 282 -3.67 15.48 -31.36
N SER A 283 -4.39 16.32 -32.10
CA SER A 283 -5.78 16.67 -31.76
C SER A 283 -6.75 15.47 -31.80
N SER A 284 -6.44 14.42 -32.58
CA SER A 284 -7.23 13.19 -32.64
C SER A 284 -6.88 12.20 -31.52
N GLN A 285 -5.66 12.27 -30.99
CA GLN A 285 -5.12 11.46 -29.89
C GLN A 285 -4.39 12.36 -28.88
N PRO A 286 -5.14 13.17 -28.11
CA PRO A 286 -4.56 14.07 -27.13
C PRO A 286 -3.94 13.30 -25.97
N PRO A 287 -3.10 13.97 -25.15
CA PRO A 287 -2.61 13.38 -23.90
C PRO A 287 -3.78 12.92 -23.00
N PRO A 288 -3.63 11.80 -22.28
CA PRO A 288 -4.72 11.27 -21.47
C PRO A 288 -5.01 12.18 -20.27
N ASN A 289 -6.29 12.24 -19.89
CA ASN A 289 -6.74 12.91 -18.67
C ASN A 289 -6.33 12.08 -17.44
N LEU A 290 -5.17 12.39 -16.87
CA LEU A 290 -4.61 11.67 -15.72
C LEU A 290 -5.45 11.85 -14.44
N LYS A 291 -6.24 12.92 -14.36
CA LYS A 291 -7.14 13.19 -13.22
C LYS A 291 -8.34 12.26 -13.16
N GLU A 292 -8.82 11.78 -14.30
CA GLU A 292 -9.94 10.83 -14.39
C GLU A 292 -9.49 9.36 -14.50
N ASP A 293 -8.23 9.13 -14.88
CA ASP A 293 -7.63 7.80 -15.02
C ASP A 293 -7.19 7.25 -13.65
N GLU A 294 -8.14 6.63 -12.94
CA GLU A 294 -7.86 6.04 -11.62
C GLU A 294 -6.89 4.84 -11.67
N HIS A 295 -6.79 4.15 -12.80
CA HIS A 295 -5.80 3.08 -13.00
C HIS A 295 -4.39 3.63 -13.03
N PHE A 296 -4.19 4.74 -13.74
CA PHE A 296 -2.92 5.47 -13.73
C PHE A 296 -2.57 5.94 -12.32
N GLN A 297 -3.52 6.54 -11.60
CA GLN A 297 -3.31 7.01 -10.22
C GLN A 297 -2.90 5.85 -9.28
N ASN A 298 -3.59 4.71 -9.40
CA ASN A 298 -3.26 3.50 -8.66
C ASN A 298 -1.87 2.98 -9.02
N TRP A 299 -1.46 3.07 -10.29
CA TRP A 299 -0.11 2.68 -10.71
C TRP A 299 0.97 3.57 -10.12
N MET A 300 0.79 4.90 -10.20
CA MET A 300 1.73 5.92 -9.72
C MET A 300 2.01 5.83 -8.22
N ARG A 301 1.06 5.31 -7.45
CA ARG A 301 1.29 4.91 -6.05
C ARG A 301 2.13 3.63 -5.97
N THR A 302 3.45 3.78 -5.91
CA THR A 302 4.40 2.65 -5.90
C THR A 302 4.19 1.69 -4.72
N ALA A 303 4.31 0.39 -4.98
CA ALA A 303 4.30 -0.65 -3.94
C ALA A 303 5.64 -0.73 -3.18
N GLY A 304 5.56 -1.15 -1.90
CA GLY A 304 6.74 -1.31 -1.04
C GLY A 304 7.50 -2.63 -1.22
N LEU A 305 6.89 -3.62 -1.87
CA LEU A 305 7.44 -4.97 -2.09
C LEU A 305 7.41 -5.33 -3.58
N PRO A 306 8.27 -6.26 -4.05
CA PRO A 306 8.31 -6.69 -5.45
C PRO A 306 7.12 -7.56 -5.88
N THR A 307 6.40 -8.11 -4.90
CA THR A 307 5.12 -8.78 -5.11
C THR A 307 4.05 -7.92 -4.50
N PHE A 308 3.11 -7.46 -5.33
CA PHE A 308 2.06 -6.55 -4.91
C PHE A 308 0.78 -6.78 -5.70
N THR A 309 -0.33 -6.28 -5.16
CA THR A 309 -1.61 -6.19 -5.84
C THR A 309 -2.01 -4.74 -6.03
N LYS A 310 -2.71 -4.44 -7.11
CA LYS A 310 -3.32 -3.13 -7.36
C LYS A 310 -4.76 -3.32 -7.81
N LEU A 311 -5.64 -2.47 -7.28
CA LEU A 311 -7.07 -2.55 -7.55
C LEU A 311 -7.34 -2.08 -8.97
N TRP A 312 -8.10 -2.87 -9.72
CA TRP A 312 -8.48 -2.59 -11.09
C TRP A 312 -9.99 -2.33 -11.19
N GLY A 313 -10.81 -3.15 -10.53
CA GLY A 313 -12.25 -2.99 -10.55
C GLY A 313 -12.87 -3.30 -9.20
N ARG A 314 -14.05 -2.76 -8.95
CA ARG A 314 -14.85 -3.04 -7.75
C ARG A 314 -16.32 -3.13 -8.10
N ASN A 315 -17.08 -3.92 -7.36
CA ASN A 315 -18.54 -3.87 -7.36
C ASN A 315 -19.03 -3.93 -5.91
N ASP A 316 -19.64 -2.83 -5.48
CA ASP A 316 -20.11 -2.63 -4.11
C ASP A 316 -21.61 -2.90 -3.93
N ASN A 317 -22.34 -3.11 -5.04
CA ASN A 317 -23.80 -3.16 -5.05
C ASN A 317 -24.33 -4.58 -5.18
N ASP A 318 -23.66 -5.41 -5.98
CA ASP A 318 -24.15 -6.73 -6.36
C ASP A 318 -23.35 -7.84 -5.68
N ASN A 319 -24.07 -8.88 -5.23
CA ASN A 319 -23.45 -10.13 -4.80
C ASN A 319 -22.95 -10.91 -6.04
N LEU A 320 -21.76 -11.49 -5.94
CA LEU A 320 -21.27 -12.40 -6.98
C LEU A 320 -21.74 -13.82 -6.65
N LEU A 321 -22.77 -14.27 -7.35
CA LEU A 321 -23.41 -15.57 -7.11
C LEU A 321 -22.47 -16.74 -7.41
N GLN A 322 -22.78 -17.90 -6.86
CA GLN A 322 -22.11 -19.16 -7.16
C GLN A 322 -22.26 -19.52 -8.65
N GLY A 323 -21.15 -19.89 -9.29
CA GLY A 323 -21.16 -20.31 -10.69
C GLY A 323 -19.78 -20.38 -11.33
N ARG A 324 -19.70 -20.96 -12.53
CA ARG A 324 -18.49 -20.90 -13.36
C ARG A 324 -18.51 -19.64 -14.19
N TYR A 325 -17.59 -18.73 -13.91
CA TYR A 325 -17.45 -17.45 -14.61
C TYR A 325 -16.32 -17.49 -15.62
N GLN A 326 -16.44 -16.62 -16.60
CA GLN A 326 -15.45 -16.32 -17.61
C GLN A 326 -15.06 -14.84 -17.52
N ILE A 327 -13.76 -14.58 -17.61
CA ILE A 327 -13.18 -13.25 -17.73
C ILE A 327 -12.20 -13.23 -18.89
N THR A 328 -12.30 -12.24 -19.76
CA THR A 328 -11.37 -12.03 -20.86
C THR A 328 -10.31 -11.03 -20.41
N VAL A 329 -9.05 -11.44 -20.48
CA VAL A 329 -7.89 -10.62 -20.19
C VAL A 329 -7.22 -10.26 -21.51
N ASN A 330 -7.07 -8.96 -21.80
CA ASN A 330 -6.25 -8.54 -22.92
C ASN A 330 -4.79 -8.43 -22.47
N LEU A 331 -3.88 -9.09 -23.20
CA LEU A 331 -2.48 -9.29 -22.82
C LEU A 331 -1.59 -8.24 -23.49
N ASN A 332 -1.34 -7.13 -22.79
CA ASN A 332 -0.52 -6.02 -23.27
C ASN A 332 0.77 -5.81 -22.45
N PHE A 333 0.83 -6.34 -21.22
CA PHE A 333 1.94 -6.16 -20.30
C PHE A 333 2.82 -7.42 -20.24
N PRO A 334 4.00 -7.43 -20.87
CA PRO A 334 4.88 -8.60 -20.89
C PRO A 334 5.61 -8.76 -19.55
N VAL A 335 5.52 -9.94 -18.94
CA VAL A 335 6.17 -10.23 -17.64
C VAL A 335 7.22 -11.34 -17.71
N GLN A 336 7.17 -12.18 -18.74
CA GLN A 336 8.08 -13.31 -18.89
C GLN A 336 9.54 -12.87 -19.11
N SER A 337 9.75 -11.69 -19.71
CA SER A 337 11.08 -11.14 -20.01
C SER A 337 11.95 -10.86 -18.77
N TYR A 338 11.32 -10.61 -17.62
CA TYR A 338 12.01 -10.40 -16.35
C TYR A 338 11.69 -11.50 -15.31
N HIS A 339 11.19 -12.65 -15.76
CA HIS A 339 10.82 -13.77 -14.89
C HIS A 339 9.80 -13.40 -13.80
N GLY A 340 8.88 -12.49 -14.11
CA GLY A 340 7.75 -12.17 -13.25
C GLY A 340 6.52 -13.00 -13.60
N THR A 341 5.52 -12.93 -12.73
CA THR A 341 4.18 -13.49 -12.98
C THR A 341 3.11 -12.42 -12.84
N LYS A 342 2.02 -12.60 -13.58
CA LYS A 342 0.81 -11.79 -13.52
C LYS A 342 -0.41 -12.67 -13.25
N SER A 343 -1.23 -12.25 -12.31
CA SER A 343 -2.41 -13.00 -11.87
C SER A 343 -3.59 -12.07 -11.66
N ILE A 344 -4.80 -12.55 -11.91
CA ILE A 344 -6.01 -11.89 -11.42
C ILE A 344 -6.28 -12.36 -10.00
N VAL A 345 -6.70 -11.43 -9.14
CA VAL A 345 -7.06 -11.71 -7.75
C VAL A 345 -8.43 -11.12 -7.49
N ILE A 346 -9.42 -12.00 -7.28
CA ILE A 346 -10.77 -11.60 -6.90
C ILE A 346 -10.87 -11.79 -5.39
N SER A 347 -11.22 -10.73 -4.66
CA SER A 347 -11.28 -10.79 -3.20
C SER A 347 -12.46 -10.02 -2.65
N THR A 348 -13.05 -10.54 -1.59
CA THR A 348 -13.96 -9.77 -0.73
C THR A 348 -13.16 -8.97 0.29
N VAL A 349 -13.81 -8.05 1.00
CA VAL A 349 -13.16 -7.30 2.08
C VAL A 349 -13.81 -7.58 3.42
N SER A 350 -13.01 -7.41 4.47
CA SER A 350 -13.48 -7.36 5.85
C SER A 350 -13.07 -6.00 6.44
N TRP A 351 -13.51 -5.72 7.67
CA TRP A 351 -13.15 -4.49 8.38
C TRP A 351 -11.63 -4.33 8.62
N ILE A 352 -10.86 -5.43 8.61
CA ILE A 352 -9.39 -5.42 8.71
C ILE A 352 -8.70 -5.29 7.32
N GLY A 353 -9.49 -5.31 6.24
CA GLY A 353 -9.02 -5.33 4.85
C GLY A 353 -9.04 -6.74 4.26
N GLY A 354 -7.96 -7.12 3.57
CA GLY A 354 -7.83 -8.40 2.89
C GLY A 354 -7.45 -9.57 3.80
N LYS A 355 -7.27 -10.75 3.18
CA LYS A 355 -6.99 -12.00 3.91
C LYS A 355 -5.55 -12.09 4.40
N ASN A 356 -5.26 -11.54 5.57
CA ASN A 356 -3.95 -11.63 6.20
C ASN A 356 -4.03 -11.91 7.72
N PRO A 357 -3.89 -13.18 8.15
CA PRO A 357 -3.97 -13.54 9.56
C PRO A 357 -2.65 -13.30 10.34
N PHE A 358 -1.57 -12.85 9.67
CA PHE A 358 -0.25 -12.69 10.29
C PHE A 358 -0.28 -11.80 11.53
N LEU A 359 -0.92 -10.63 11.43
CA LEU A 359 -1.00 -9.69 12.53
C LEU A 359 -1.73 -10.33 13.73
N GLY A 360 -2.84 -11.02 13.48
CA GLY A 360 -3.58 -11.72 14.53
C GLY A 360 -2.76 -12.80 15.23
N TRP A 361 -2.05 -13.63 14.47
CA TRP A 361 -1.13 -14.63 15.05
C TRP A 361 0.04 -14.00 15.81
N ALA A 362 0.56 -12.85 15.38
CA ALA A 362 1.60 -12.14 16.11
C ALA A 362 1.12 -11.65 17.48
N TYR A 363 -0.13 -11.16 17.58
CA TYR A 363 -0.76 -10.80 18.85
C TYR A 363 -0.94 -12.02 19.76
N VAL A 364 -1.44 -13.14 19.23
CA VAL A 364 -1.62 -14.40 19.98
C VAL A 364 -0.27 -14.93 20.49
N ALA A 365 0.75 -14.95 19.64
CA ALA A 365 2.10 -15.39 20.01
C ALA A 365 2.72 -14.49 21.10
N SER A 366 2.55 -13.18 20.99
CA SER A 366 3.02 -12.22 22.00
C SER A 366 2.29 -12.39 23.33
N ALA A 367 0.98 -12.62 23.30
CA ALA A 367 0.19 -12.90 24.50
C ALA A 367 0.65 -14.21 25.17
N ALA A 368 0.86 -15.28 24.39
CA ALA A 368 1.38 -16.55 24.89
C ALA A 368 2.76 -16.40 25.55
N LEU A 369 3.67 -15.63 24.92
CA LEU A 369 4.98 -15.31 25.48
C LEU A 369 4.87 -14.57 26.82
N PHE A 370 4.00 -13.55 26.91
CA PHE A 370 3.82 -12.81 28.17
C PHE A 370 3.21 -13.65 29.28
N VAL A 371 2.28 -14.56 28.98
CA VAL A 371 1.77 -15.54 29.95
C VAL A 371 2.90 -16.46 30.42
N ALA A 372 3.70 -17.01 29.50
CA ALA A 372 4.82 -17.88 29.84
C ALA A 372 5.86 -17.17 30.73
N LEU A 373 6.24 -15.93 30.39
CA LEU A 373 7.15 -15.11 31.20
C LEU A 373 6.55 -14.78 32.58
N THR A 374 5.25 -14.54 32.65
CA THR A 374 4.55 -14.28 33.93
C THR A 374 4.57 -15.52 34.82
N ILE A 375 4.23 -16.69 34.27
CA ILE A 375 4.27 -17.97 35.01
C ILE A 375 5.68 -18.26 35.49
N PHE A 376 6.67 -18.19 34.59
CA PHE A 376 8.07 -18.43 34.92
C PHE A 376 8.59 -17.45 35.97
N GLY A 377 8.33 -16.14 35.80
CA GLY A 377 8.72 -15.11 36.75
C GLY A 377 8.08 -15.28 38.12
N THR A 378 6.82 -15.73 38.16
CA THR A 378 6.11 -16.03 39.41
C THR A 378 6.72 -17.24 40.12
N ILE A 379 7.01 -18.32 39.39
CA ILE A 379 7.70 -19.51 39.93
C ILE A 379 9.06 -19.13 40.50
N LEU A 380 9.87 -18.37 39.76
CA LEU A 380 11.18 -17.91 40.25
C LEU A 380 11.06 -17.02 41.49
N HIS A 381 10.08 -16.12 41.52
CA HIS A 381 9.85 -15.27 42.68
C HIS A 381 9.46 -16.07 43.93
N MET A 382 8.73 -17.18 43.75
CA MET A 382 8.36 -18.10 44.84
C MET A 382 9.52 -18.98 45.31
N ILE A 383 10.36 -19.49 44.39
CA ILE A 383 11.46 -20.40 44.75
C ILE A 383 12.66 -19.63 45.34
N LYS A 384 12.99 -18.46 44.79
CA LYS A 384 14.14 -17.63 45.23
C LYS A 384 13.72 -16.17 45.47
N PRO A 385 12.94 -15.90 46.54
CA PRO A 385 12.55 -14.54 46.87
C PRO A 385 13.79 -13.72 47.28
N ARG A 386 14.07 -12.64 46.55
CA ARG A 386 15.11 -11.66 46.90
C ARG A 386 14.47 -10.47 47.59
N LYS A 387 15.03 -10.04 48.73
CA LYS A 387 14.59 -8.82 49.41
C LYS A 387 14.97 -7.60 48.57
N LEU A 388 13.99 -6.72 48.33
CA LEU A 388 14.22 -5.46 47.62
C LEU A 388 15.16 -4.56 48.44
N GLY A 389 16.20 -4.02 47.79
CA GLY A 389 17.16 -3.12 48.44
C GLY A 389 18.13 -3.80 49.42
N ASP A 390 18.34 -5.11 49.31
CA ASP A 390 19.26 -5.84 50.19
C ASP A 390 20.72 -5.35 50.04
N MET A 391 21.24 -4.75 51.11
CA MET A 391 22.57 -4.16 51.15
C MET A 391 23.70 -5.20 51.13
N SER A 392 23.43 -6.47 51.48
CA SER A 392 24.42 -7.56 51.42
C SER A 392 24.85 -7.92 49.99
N LEU A 393 24.10 -7.44 48.99
CA LEU A 393 24.33 -7.72 47.58
C LEU A 393 25.02 -6.54 46.87
N LEU A 394 25.31 -5.45 47.59
CA LEU A 394 26.14 -4.35 47.10
C LEU A 394 27.57 -4.87 46.93
N SER A 395 28.21 -4.52 45.81
CA SER A 395 29.50 -5.11 45.42
C SER A 395 30.63 -4.85 46.42
N TRP A 396 30.52 -3.82 47.26
CA TRP A 396 31.49 -3.48 48.30
C TRP A 396 31.15 -4.07 49.68
N ASN A 397 30.01 -4.73 49.82
CA ASN A 397 29.61 -5.46 51.03
C ASN A 397 29.77 -7.00 50.85
N ARG A 398 30.35 -7.41 49.72
CA ARG A 398 30.75 -8.76 49.38
C ARG A 398 32.27 -8.78 49.27
#